data_AF-A0A936FRY7-F1
#
_entry.id   AF-A0A936FRY7-F1
#
_cell.length_a   1.000
_cell.length_b   1.000
_cell.length_c   1.000
_cell.angle_alpha   90.00
_cell.angle_beta   90.00
_cell.angle_gamma   90.00
#
_symmetry.space_group_name_H-M   'P 1'
#
loop_
_entity.id
_entity.type
_entity.pdbx_description
1 polymer ?
#
loop_
_entity_poly.entity_id
_entity_poly.type
_entity_poly.pdbx_seq_one_letter_code
_entity_poly.pdbx_strand_id
1 'polypeptide(L)'
;MKNLYYFLFTLAIFTNINMKIKEFDFEKQHQIAFNIFDFELPHGKENLQNKINQWNSSEQKAFLNEQLSLDYIFMSTLFPAILCLGFYVNDKITDIPTNKTIKSVIKTIALLQLLAWMFDFCENIRLEKWIKSSQVGNDFLFEPMVYTKFGIAIVGIVLPILLLLKINSKNK
;
A
#
# COMPACT_ATOMS: atom_id res chain seq x y z
N MET A 1 -11.19 -0.17 -17.89
CA MET A 1 -9.99 0.06 -17.04
C MET A 1 -9.78 1.51 -16.65
N LYS A 2 -9.76 2.47 -17.59
CA LYS A 2 -9.55 3.91 -17.31
C LYS A 2 -10.44 4.49 -16.19
N ASN A 3 -11.76 4.40 -16.32
CA ASN A 3 -12.69 5.01 -15.35
C ASN A 3 -12.58 4.36 -13.96
N LEU A 4 -12.43 3.04 -13.93
CA LEU A 4 -12.23 2.28 -12.70
C LEU A 4 -10.91 2.66 -12.00
N TYR A 5 -9.83 2.85 -12.76
CA TYR A 5 -8.57 3.40 -12.22
C TYR A 5 -8.80 4.74 -11.53
N TYR A 6 -9.43 5.72 -12.19
CA TYR A 6 -9.65 7.04 -11.59
C TYR A 6 -10.54 6.97 -10.35
N PHE A 7 -11.59 6.15 -10.38
CA PHE A 7 -12.46 5.95 -9.22
C PHE A 7 -11.68 5.40 -8.02
N LEU A 8 -10.98 4.28 -8.20
CA LEU A 8 -10.21 3.62 -7.14
C LEU A 8 -9.05 4.50 -6.63
N PHE A 9 -8.35 5.17 -7.54
CA PHE A 9 -7.26 6.06 -7.18
C PHE A 9 -7.75 7.28 -6.39
N THR A 10 -8.91 7.83 -6.78
CA THR A 10 -9.55 8.93 -6.03
C THR A 10 -9.96 8.46 -4.64
N LEU A 11 -10.52 7.26 -4.52
CA LEU A 11 -10.87 6.67 -3.24
C LEU A 11 -9.63 6.46 -2.35
N ALA A 12 -8.52 5.96 -2.91
CA ALA A 12 -7.24 5.83 -2.20
C ALA A 12 -6.75 7.19 -1.69
N ILE A 13 -6.80 8.25 -2.51
CA ILE A 13 -6.45 9.60 -2.07
C ILE A 13 -7.32 10.06 -0.90
N PHE A 14 -8.64 9.89 -0.99
CA PHE A 14 -9.55 10.27 0.08
C PHE A 14 -9.28 9.51 1.38
N THR A 15 -9.03 8.20 1.30
CA THR A 15 -8.69 7.39 2.48
C THR A 15 -7.39 7.85 3.11
N ASN A 16 -6.34 8.11 2.33
CA ASN A 16 -5.06 8.61 2.83
C ASN A 16 -5.20 10.00 3.48
N ILE A 17 -6.01 10.90 2.89
CA ILE A 17 -6.29 12.22 3.50
C ILE A 17 -6.99 12.03 4.85
N ASN A 18 -8.01 11.16 4.92
CA ASN A 18 -8.73 10.89 6.18
C ASN A 18 -7.80 10.31 7.25
N MET A 19 -6.96 9.33 6.87
CA MET A 19 -5.92 8.76 7.72
C MET A 19 -5.02 9.85 8.32
N LYS A 20 -4.54 10.79 7.48
CA LYS A 20 -3.70 11.90 7.91
C LYS A 20 -4.39 12.96 8.76
N ILE A 21 -5.67 13.23 8.52
CA ILE A 21 -6.45 14.13 9.39
C ILE A 21 -6.55 13.52 10.79
N LYS A 22 -6.92 12.23 10.89
CA LYS A 22 -7.04 11.55 12.18
C LYS A 22 -5.72 11.42 12.91
N GLU A 23 -4.64 11.14 12.17
CA GLU A 23 -3.27 11.17 12.70
C GLU A 23 -2.98 12.53 13.34
N PHE A 24 -3.13 13.61 12.58
CA PHE A 24 -2.88 14.96 13.07
C PHE A 24 -3.71 15.33 14.30
N ASP A 25 -5.01 15.02 14.30
CA ASP A 25 -5.89 15.32 15.42
C ASP A 25 -5.47 14.57 16.70
N PHE A 26 -5.11 13.29 16.55
CA PHE A 26 -4.63 12.47 17.67
C PHE A 26 -3.29 12.95 18.22
N GLU A 27 -2.31 13.22 17.34
CA GLU A 27 -1.00 13.73 17.73
C GLU A 27 -1.12 15.06 18.48
N LYS A 28 -1.97 15.97 18.00
CA LYS A 28 -2.22 17.26 18.63
C LYS A 28 -2.87 17.13 20.00
N GLN A 29 -3.85 16.23 20.14
CA GLN A 29 -4.55 16.01 21.41
C GLN A 29 -3.64 15.40 22.48
N HIS A 30 -2.77 14.47 22.09
CA HIS A 30 -1.98 13.67 23.03
C HIS A 30 -0.50 14.07 23.12
N GLN A 31 -0.04 15.00 22.29
CA GLN A 31 1.35 15.47 22.23
C GLN A 31 2.36 14.33 22.01
N ILE A 32 2.00 13.37 21.16
CA ILE A 32 2.80 12.21 20.78
C ILE A 32 2.86 12.13 19.26
N ALA A 33 4.03 11.81 18.71
CA ALA A 33 4.19 11.57 17.28
C ALA A 33 3.79 10.13 16.94
N PHE A 34 3.07 9.96 15.85
CA PHE A 34 2.63 8.69 15.30
C PHE A 34 3.22 8.47 13.91
N ASN A 35 3.65 7.25 13.66
CA ASN A 35 4.03 6.82 12.33
C ASN A 35 3.64 5.36 12.16
N ILE A 36 2.76 5.07 11.21
CA ILE A 36 2.33 3.69 10.92
C ILE A 36 3.52 2.79 10.52
N PHE A 37 4.54 3.35 9.85
CA PHE A 37 5.73 2.61 9.45
C PHE A 37 6.56 2.11 10.63
N ASP A 38 6.44 2.69 11.82
CA ASP A 38 7.10 2.16 13.02
C ASP A 38 6.57 0.77 13.40
N PHE A 39 5.37 0.41 12.91
CA PHE A 39 4.75 -0.90 13.10
C PHE A 39 4.95 -1.81 11.88
N GLU A 40 4.88 -1.28 10.65
CA GLU A 40 5.05 -2.06 9.42
C GLU A 40 6.52 -2.42 9.13
N LEU A 41 7.45 -1.53 9.47
CA LEU A 41 8.89 -1.68 9.24
C LEU A 41 9.67 -1.45 10.57
N PRO A 42 9.47 -2.30 11.59
CA PRO A 42 10.02 -2.09 12.92
C PRO A 42 11.55 -2.32 13.01
N HIS A 43 12.17 -2.90 11.99
CA HIS A 43 13.56 -3.38 11.98
C HIS A 43 13.82 -4.48 13.02
N GLY A 44 12.89 -5.42 13.11
CA GLY A 44 12.97 -6.63 13.93
C GLY A 44 11.90 -6.75 15.01
N LYS A 45 11.69 -7.99 15.44
CA LYS A 45 10.71 -8.36 16.47
C LYS A 45 10.76 -7.53 17.76
N GLU A 46 11.96 -7.29 18.28
CA GLU A 46 12.14 -6.61 19.56
C GLU A 46 11.66 -5.16 19.50
N ASN A 47 11.99 -4.46 18.42
CA ASN A 47 11.53 -3.09 18.19
C ASN A 47 10.01 -3.03 18.06
N LEU A 48 9.41 -3.97 17.34
CA LEU A 48 7.95 -4.06 17.23
C LEU A 48 7.29 -4.32 18.58
N GLN A 49 7.86 -5.23 19.39
CA GLN A 49 7.36 -5.51 20.73
C GLN A 49 7.46 -4.28 21.62
N ASN A 50 8.58 -3.55 21.55
CA ASN A 50 8.77 -2.31 22.29
C ASN A 50 7.75 -1.25 21.86
N LYS A 51 7.47 -1.10 20.57
CA LYS A 51 6.44 -0.18 20.06
C LYS A 51 5.04 -0.55 20.54
N ILE A 52 4.66 -1.83 20.47
CA ILE A 52 3.38 -2.30 21.00
C ILE A 52 3.26 -2.06 22.52
N ASN A 53 4.36 -2.22 23.26
CA ASN A 53 4.39 -1.96 24.70
C ASN A 53 4.32 -0.46 25.04
N GLN A 54 4.86 0.40 24.18
CA GLN A 54 4.75 1.87 24.31
C GLN A 54 3.33 2.35 24.02
N TRP A 55 2.64 1.73 23.06
CA TRP A 55 1.25 2.02 22.68
C TRP A 55 0.26 1.13 23.44
N ASN A 56 0.35 1.13 24.77
CA ASN A 56 -0.37 0.17 25.61
C ASN A 56 -1.73 0.65 26.13
N SER A 57 -2.03 1.95 26.08
CA SER A 57 -3.28 2.48 26.60
C SER A 57 -4.46 2.07 25.72
N SER A 58 -5.66 1.95 26.31
CA SER A 58 -6.86 1.54 25.57
C SER A 58 -7.17 2.48 24.41
N GLU A 59 -6.96 3.79 24.60
CA GLU A 59 -7.15 4.83 23.59
C GLU A 59 -6.11 4.74 22.47
N GLN A 60 -4.83 4.58 22.81
CA GLN A 60 -3.75 4.39 21.85
C GLN A 60 -3.95 3.14 20.99
N LYS A 61 -4.37 2.02 21.60
CA LYS A 61 -4.68 0.79 20.87
C LYS A 61 -5.90 0.95 19.97
N ALA A 62 -6.92 1.68 20.40
CA ALA A 62 -8.10 1.96 19.58
C ALA A 62 -7.71 2.80 18.35
N PHE A 63 -6.94 3.87 18.55
CA PHE A 63 -6.41 4.69 17.47
C PHE A 63 -5.50 3.89 16.52
N LEU A 64 -4.58 3.08 17.04
CA LEU A 64 -3.69 2.27 16.21
C LEU A 64 -4.48 1.28 15.33
N ASN A 65 -5.49 0.62 15.89
CA ASN A 65 -6.37 -0.28 15.11
C ASN A 65 -7.19 0.49 14.07
N GLU A 66 -7.61 1.71 14.36
CA GLU A 66 -8.29 2.58 13.38
C GLU A 66 -7.35 2.96 12.24
N GLN A 67 -6.11 3.33 12.53
CA GLN A 67 -5.09 3.65 11.53
C GLN A 67 -4.78 2.44 10.65
N LEU A 68 -4.60 1.25 11.22
CA LEU A 68 -4.43 0.00 10.46
C LEU A 68 -5.64 -0.31 9.57
N SER A 69 -6.86 -0.08 10.07
CA SER A 69 -8.07 -0.28 9.26
C SER A 69 -8.12 0.69 8.07
N LEU A 70 -7.72 1.94 8.27
CA LEU A 70 -7.65 2.94 7.20
C LEU A 70 -6.53 2.63 6.21
N ASP A 71 -5.37 2.20 6.68
CA ASP A 71 -4.27 1.75 5.82
C ASP A 71 -4.71 0.56 4.95
N TYR A 72 -5.36 -0.44 5.54
CA TYR A 72 -5.91 -1.57 4.78
C TYR A 72 -6.93 -1.12 3.72
N ILE A 73 -7.82 -0.16 4.02
CA ILE A 73 -8.76 0.39 3.03
C ILE A 73 -8.01 1.15 1.94
N PHE A 74 -6.99 1.93 2.31
CA PHE A 74 -6.14 2.65 1.38
C PHE A 74 -5.44 1.69 0.43
N MET A 75 -4.81 0.64 0.94
CA MET A 75 -4.12 -0.37 0.14
C MET A 75 -5.09 -1.21 -0.71
N SER A 76 -6.26 -1.56 -0.16
CA SER A 76 -7.33 -2.26 -0.88
C SER A 76 -7.96 -1.45 -2.00
N THR A 77 -7.70 -0.14 -2.08
CA THR A 77 -8.12 0.72 -3.19
C THR A 77 -6.95 1.06 -4.09
N LEU A 78 -5.76 1.27 -3.54
CA LEU A 78 -4.54 1.57 -4.26
C LEU A 78 -4.07 0.40 -5.14
N PHE A 79 -3.91 -0.81 -4.61
CA PHE A 79 -3.43 -1.94 -5.41
C PHE A 79 -4.33 -2.25 -6.62
N PRO A 80 -5.68 -2.30 -6.46
CA PRO A 80 -6.58 -2.42 -7.59
C PRO A 80 -6.52 -1.23 -8.57
N ALA A 81 -6.29 0.00 -8.08
CA ALA A 81 -6.06 1.15 -8.96
C ALA A 81 -4.80 0.94 -9.82
N ILE A 82 -3.68 0.53 -9.22
CA ILE A 82 -2.41 0.27 -9.94
C ILE A 82 -2.58 -0.85 -10.97
N LEU A 83 -3.31 -1.93 -10.61
CA LEU A 83 -3.68 -2.98 -11.54
C LEU A 83 -4.46 -2.40 -12.73
N CYS A 84 -5.46 -1.56 -12.47
CA CYS A 84 -6.26 -0.94 -13.50
C CYS A 84 -5.46 0.01 -14.40
N LEU A 85 -4.51 0.74 -13.82
CA LEU A 85 -3.55 1.57 -14.54
C LEU A 85 -2.73 0.71 -15.50
N GLY A 86 -2.14 -0.39 -15.03
CA GLY A 86 -1.35 -1.31 -15.85
C GLY A 86 -2.12 -1.82 -17.08
N PHE A 87 -3.35 -2.30 -16.89
CA PHE A 87 -4.19 -2.74 -18.02
C PHE A 87 -4.62 -1.57 -18.92
N TYR A 88 -4.96 -0.42 -18.37
CA TYR A 88 -5.28 0.77 -19.16
C TYR A 88 -4.12 1.18 -20.08
N VAL A 89 -2.89 1.18 -19.56
CA VAL A 89 -1.70 1.48 -20.36
C VAL A 89 -1.45 0.40 -21.40
N ASN A 90 -1.60 -0.87 -21.01
CA ASN A 90 -1.44 -2.01 -21.91
C ASN A 90 -2.38 -1.91 -23.13
N ASP A 91 -3.63 -1.49 -22.94
CA ASP A 91 -4.60 -1.29 -24.02
C ASP A 91 -4.19 -0.15 -24.97
N LYS A 92 -3.49 0.87 -24.44
CA LYS A 92 -3.03 2.02 -25.22
C LYS A 92 -1.78 1.77 -26.04
N ILE A 93 -1.02 0.72 -25.78
CA ILE A 93 0.16 0.40 -26.58
C ILE A 93 -0.28 -0.33 -27.85
N THR A 94 -0.61 0.40 -28.92
CA THR A 94 -1.01 -0.13 -30.23
C THR A 94 0.19 -0.45 -31.15
N ASP A 95 0.07 -1.58 -31.85
CA ASP A 95 0.78 -2.11 -33.04
C ASP A 95 2.20 -1.65 -33.39
N ILE A 96 3.17 -2.06 -32.58
CA ILE A 96 4.56 -2.17 -33.04
C ILE A 96 5.05 -3.56 -32.61
N PRO A 97 5.67 -4.39 -33.47
CA PRO A 97 6.08 -5.76 -33.11
C PRO A 97 7.04 -5.84 -31.88
N THR A 98 7.81 -4.80 -31.59
CA THR A 98 8.65 -4.64 -30.38
C THR A 98 7.85 -4.46 -29.06
N ASN A 99 6.52 -4.38 -29.15
CA ASN A 99 5.59 -4.08 -28.06
C ASN A 99 5.10 -5.33 -27.31
N LYS A 100 5.24 -6.55 -27.87
CA LYS A 100 4.72 -7.77 -27.23
C LYS A 100 5.36 -8.04 -25.86
N THR A 101 6.68 -7.87 -25.77
CA THR A 101 7.42 -8.03 -24.51
C THR A 101 7.01 -6.96 -23.49
N ILE A 102 6.91 -5.70 -23.91
CA ILE A 102 6.49 -4.60 -23.02
C ILE A 102 5.07 -4.84 -22.49
N LYS A 103 4.13 -5.23 -23.36
CA LYS A 103 2.76 -5.60 -22.96
C LYS A 103 2.74 -6.76 -21.97
N SER A 104 3.53 -7.80 -22.20
CA SER A 104 3.64 -8.93 -21.29
C SER A 104 4.21 -8.52 -19.93
N VAL A 105 5.26 -7.70 -19.91
CA VAL A 105 5.87 -7.17 -18.69
C VAL A 105 4.87 -6.31 -17.91
N ILE A 106 4.18 -5.38 -18.57
CA ILE A 106 3.15 -4.53 -17.94
C ILE A 106 2.02 -5.36 -17.36
N LYS A 107 1.51 -6.34 -18.12
CA LYS A 107 0.45 -7.23 -17.65
C LYS A 107 0.92 -8.04 -16.44
N THR A 108 2.15 -8.53 -16.45
CA THR A 108 2.74 -9.28 -15.33
C THR A 108 2.83 -8.41 -14.08
N ILE A 109 3.37 -7.18 -14.20
CA ILE A 109 3.46 -6.23 -13.09
C ILE A 109 2.08 -5.83 -12.57
N ALA A 110 1.08 -5.65 -13.45
CA ALA A 110 -0.29 -5.36 -13.06
C ALA A 110 -0.92 -6.51 -12.25
N LEU A 111 -0.66 -7.77 -12.64
CA LEU A 111 -1.13 -8.94 -11.91
C LEU A 111 -0.40 -9.13 -10.58
N LEU A 112 0.89 -8.76 -10.49
CA LEU A 112 1.64 -8.77 -9.23
C LEU A 112 1.03 -7.85 -8.17
N GLN A 113 0.21 -6.86 -8.54
CA GLN A 113 -0.52 -6.04 -7.55
C GLN A 113 -1.50 -6.88 -6.71
N LEU A 114 -2.03 -7.98 -7.24
CA LEU A 114 -2.86 -8.91 -6.46
C LEU A 114 -2.03 -9.61 -5.37
N LEU A 115 -0.77 -9.95 -5.69
CA LEU A 115 0.15 -10.53 -4.72
C LEU A 115 0.56 -9.52 -3.65
N ALA A 116 0.83 -8.28 -4.05
CA ALA A 116 1.15 -7.20 -3.13
C ALA A 116 -0.03 -6.88 -2.18
N TRP A 117 -1.26 -6.88 -2.70
CA TRP A 117 -2.47 -6.76 -1.87
C TRP A 117 -2.65 -7.94 -0.91
N MET A 118 -2.32 -9.16 -1.33
CA MET A 118 -2.36 -10.32 -0.43
C MET A 118 -1.32 -10.20 0.70
N PHE A 119 -0.12 -9.67 0.42
CA PHE A 119 0.88 -9.38 1.46
C PHE A 119 0.38 -8.34 2.45
N ASP A 120 -0.25 -7.27 1.95
CA ASP A 120 -0.86 -6.23 2.77
C ASP A 120 -1.95 -6.77 3.71
N PHE A 121 -2.84 -7.62 3.17
CA PHE A 121 -3.86 -8.30 3.96
C PHE A 121 -3.24 -9.19 5.07
N CYS A 122 -2.20 -9.96 4.74
CA CYS A 122 -1.52 -10.83 5.69
C CYS A 122 -0.81 -10.03 6.80
N GLU A 123 -0.19 -8.91 6.43
CA GLU A 123 0.52 -8.03 7.35
C GLU A 123 -0.45 -7.33 8.32
N ASN A 124 -1.56 -6.76 7.82
CA ASN A 124 -2.60 -6.16 8.65
C ASN A 124 -3.18 -7.14 9.68
N ILE A 125 -3.51 -8.38 9.26
CA ILE A 125 -3.99 -9.43 10.19
C ILE A 125 -2.96 -9.74 11.29
N ARG A 126 -1.67 -9.81 10.93
CA ARG A 126 -0.59 -10.10 11.89
C ARG A 126 -0.46 -8.96 12.89
N LEU A 127 -0.42 -7.71 12.42
CA LEU A 127 -0.34 -6.53 13.28
C LEU A 127 -1.53 -6.44 14.22
N GLU A 128 -2.75 -6.55 13.71
CA GLU A 128 -3.97 -6.52 14.53
C GLU A 128 -3.93 -7.58 15.64
N LYS A 129 -3.52 -8.81 15.30
CA LYS A 129 -3.39 -9.90 16.27
C LYS A 129 -2.33 -9.57 17.34
N TRP A 130 -1.16 -9.06 16.95
CA TRP A 130 -0.08 -8.75 17.88
C TRP A 130 -0.41 -7.56 18.79
N ILE A 131 -1.11 -6.55 18.28
CA ILE A 131 -1.56 -5.40 19.06
C ILE A 131 -2.61 -5.83 20.10
N LYS A 132 -3.60 -6.64 19.67
CA LYS A 132 -4.66 -7.14 20.56
C LYS A 132 -4.11 -8.03 21.68
N SER A 133 -3.15 -8.90 21.36
CA SER A 133 -2.51 -9.79 22.34
C SER A 133 -1.37 -9.13 23.12
N SER A 134 -0.96 -7.91 22.74
CA SER A 134 0.26 -7.25 23.25
C SER A 134 1.53 -8.10 23.15
N GLN A 135 1.58 -9.01 22.18
CA GLN A 135 2.68 -9.95 22.02
C GLN A 135 2.99 -10.19 20.54
N VAL A 136 4.24 -9.94 20.15
CA VAL A 136 4.72 -10.23 18.80
C VAL A 136 5.01 -11.73 18.67
N GLY A 137 4.34 -12.35 17.70
CA GLY A 137 4.50 -13.76 17.37
C GLY A 137 5.76 -14.05 16.56
N ASN A 138 5.68 -15.02 15.65
CA ASN A 138 6.73 -15.25 14.67
C ASN A 138 6.72 -14.08 13.66
N ASP A 139 7.80 -13.34 13.56
CA ASP A 139 8.01 -12.21 12.64
C ASP A 139 8.71 -12.63 11.34
N PHE A 140 9.01 -13.93 11.16
CA PHE A 140 9.56 -14.46 9.92
C PHE A 140 8.74 -13.97 8.72
N LEU A 141 9.46 -13.44 7.72
CA LEU A 141 8.95 -12.81 6.50
C LEU A 141 8.08 -11.55 6.67
N PHE A 142 7.87 -11.03 7.88
CA PHE A 142 7.03 -9.84 8.09
C PHE A 142 7.53 -8.64 7.27
N GLU A 143 8.74 -8.14 7.57
CA GLU A 143 9.33 -7.02 6.84
C GLU A 143 9.64 -7.34 5.38
N PRO A 144 10.21 -8.51 5.01
CA PRO A 144 10.38 -8.86 3.61
C PRO A 144 9.08 -8.77 2.79
N MET A 145 7.93 -9.15 3.34
CA MET A 145 6.64 -9.00 2.66
C MET A 145 6.27 -7.52 2.49
N VAL A 146 6.48 -6.69 3.51
CA VAL A 146 6.23 -5.24 3.47
C VAL A 146 7.12 -4.57 2.41
N TYR A 147 8.42 -4.83 2.41
CA TYR A 147 9.33 -4.33 1.37
C TYR A 147 8.91 -4.79 -0.03
N THR A 148 8.50 -6.05 -0.17
CA THR A 148 8.08 -6.60 -1.46
C THR A 148 6.79 -5.96 -1.97
N LYS A 149 5.77 -5.75 -1.11
CA LYS A 149 4.52 -5.10 -1.52
C LYS A 149 4.78 -3.67 -2.01
N PHE A 150 5.63 -2.91 -1.31
CA PHE A 150 6.00 -1.56 -1.73
C PHE A 150 6.81 -1.55 -3.02
N GLY A 151 7.79 -2.44 -3.17
CA GLY A 151 8.56 -2.57 -4.41
C GLY A 151 7.67 -2.86 -5.62
N ILE A 152 6.71 -3.78 -5.48
CA ILE A 152 5.74 -4.11 -6.53
C ILE A 152 4.84 -2.90 -6.84
N ALA A 153 4.35 -2.18 -5.84
CA ALA A 153 3.52 -0.99 -6.03
C ALA A 153 4.28 0.11 -6.79
N ILE A 154 5.51 0.42 -6.38
CA ILE A 154 6.34 1.45 -6.98
C ILE A 154 6.59 1.14 -8.47
N VAL A 155 7.03 -0.08 -8.78
CA VAL A 155 7.25 -0.50 -10.16
C VAL A 155 5.95 -0.48 -10.96
N GLY A 156 4.83 -0.89 -10.34
CA GLY A 156 3.49 -0.88 -10.93
C GLY A 156 2.94 0.51 -11.22
N ILE A 157 3.39 1.54 -10.53
CA ILE A 157 3.02 2.95 -10.79
C ILE A 157 3.96 3.56 -11.82
N VAL A 158 5.27 3.49 -11.57
CA VAL A 158 6.29 4.22 -12.33
C VAL A 158 6.30 3.77 -13.79
N LEU A 159 6.33 2.46 -14.04
CA LEU A 159 6.49 1.95 -15.39
C LEU A 159 5.29 2.30 -16.31
N PRO A 160 4.02 2.09 -15.91
CA PRO A 160 2.87 2.52 -16.71
C PRO A 160 2.80 4.03 -16.94
N ILE A 161 3.15 4.85 -15.95
CA ILE A 161 3.17 6.32 -16.10
C ILE A 161 4.20 6.75 -17.15
N LEU A 162 5.43 6.23 -17.08
CA LEU A 162 6.47 6.54 -18.06
C LEU A 162 6.04 6.17 -19.49
N LEU A 163 5.37 5.02 -19.65
CA LEU A 163 4.83 4.61 -20.95
C LEU A 163 3.71 5.53 -21.43
N LEU A 164 2.78 5.95 -20.55
CA LEU A 164 1.73 6.91 -20.92
C LEU A 164 2.31 8.23 -21.41
N LEU A 165 3.33 8.77 -20.74
CA LEU A 165 4.01 10.00 -21.13
C LEU A 165 4.64 9.84 -22.53
N LYS A 166 5.33 8.71 -22.76
CA LYS A 166 5.94 8.41 -24.06
C LYS A 166 4.90 8.27 -25.18
N ILE A 167 3.77 7.60 -24.91
CA ILE A 167 2.68 7.44 -25.88
C ILE A 167 2.08 8.81 -26.24
N ASN A 168 1.77 9.63 -25.23
CA ASN A 168 1.17 10.95 -25.44
C ASN A 168 2.11 11.91 -26.16
N SER A 169 3.43 11.79 -25.97
CA SER A 169 4.43 12.58 -26.69
C SER A 169 4.51 12.25 -28.18
N LYS A 170 4.17 11.04 -28.60
CA LYS A 170 4.16 10.65 -30.02
C LYS A 170 2.90 11.06 -30.77
N ASN A 171 1.84 11.38 -30.05
CA ASN A 171 0.54 11.76 -30.61
C ASN A 171 0.36 13.30 -30.70
N LYS A 172 1.40 14.08 -30.37
CA LYS A 172 1.49 15.53 -30.57
C LYS A 172 2.42 15.79 -31.74
#